data_AF-A0A379WF29-F1
#
_entry.id   AF-A0A379WF29-F1
#
_cell.length_a   1.000
_cell.length_b   1.000
_cell.length_c   1.000
_cell.angle_alpha   90.00
_cell.angle_beta   90.00
_cell.angle_gamma   90.00
#
_symmetry.space_group_name_H-M   'P 1'
#
loop_
_entity.id
_entity.type
_entity.pdbx_description
1 polymer ?
#
loop_
_entity_poly.entity_id
_entity_poly.type
_entity_poly.pdbx_seq_one_letter_code
_entity_poly.pdbx_strand_id
1 'polypeptide(L)'
;MNVALPPLLHGWKSFLSWATTRRRLAAENVLVMLRPLGMACENDMLQATNGVNTHRGAIFAFGLLSAAIGRLLARGEPLEQNRICDQVARLSRNIVAHELSAKKAGKLTKSETHFQCYGLSGARGEAESGFRTVRTQALPVFNRVVQEHDDTHLALLQTLLHLMAWNDDTNLVSRGGLEGLYYVQQQAQKLLWQGGVLVEGGIEAMQSLDDELILRNLSPGVARIYWQ
;
A
#
# COMPACT_ATOMS: atom_id res chain seq x y z
N MET A 1 -0.73 5.24 -18.78
CA MET A 1 -0.27 4.06 -18.01
C MET A 1 1.09 3.50 -18.45
N ASN A 2 1.52 3.63 -19.72
CA ASN A 2 2.73 2.93 -20.23
C ASN A 2 4.10 3.52 -19.78
N VAL A 3 4.13 4.74 -19.23
CA VAL A 3 5.38 5.45 -18.89
C VAL A 3 5.95 5.04 -17.52
N ALA A 4 5.12 4.51 -16.61
CA ALA A 4 5.51 4.14 -15.25
C ALA A 4 6.03 2.69 -15.14
N LEU A 5 5.76 1.82 -16.12
CA LEU A 5 6.08 0.40 -16.04
C LEU A 5 7.60 0.11 -16.06
N PRO A 6 8.41 0.74 -16.95
CA PRO A 6 9.84 0.44 -17.01
C PRO A 6 10.62 0.80 -15.73
N PRO A 7 10.43 1.99 -15.11
CA PRO A 7 11.10 2.31 -13.85
C PRO A 7 10.68 1.41 -12.67
N LEU A 8 9.41 1.00 -12.60
CA LEU A 8 8.95 0.05 -11.57
C LEU A 8 9.66 -1.30 -11.69
N LEU A 9 9.70 -1.85 -12.91
CA LEU A 9 10.34 -3.14 -13.16
C LEU A 9 11.85 -3.12 -12.89
N HIS A 10 12.52 -2.02 -13.22
CA HIS A 10 13.93 -1.83 -12.89
C HIS A 10 14.13 -1.78 -11.37
N GLY A 11 13.33 -0.97 -10.67
CA GLY A 11 13.37 -0.87 -9.21
C GLY A 11 13.20 -2.22 -8.53
N TRP A 12 12.17 -2.99 -8.89
CA TRP A 12 11.89 -4.30 -8.28
C TRP A 12 13.05 -5.30 -8.43
N LYS A 13 13.67 -5.36 -9.62
CA LYS A 13 14.86 -6.19 -9.85
C LYS A 13 16.03 -5.74 -8.98
N SER A 14 16.22 -4.44 -8.82
CA SER A 14 17.27 -3.87 -7.96
C SER A 14 17.05 -4.21 -6.49
N PHE A 15 15.81 -4.11 -5.97
CA PHE A 15 15.48 -4.53 -4.60
C PHE A 15 15.75 -6.01 -4.38
N LEU A 16 15.34 -6.85 -5.33
CA LEU A 16 15.53 -8.30 -5.27
C LEU A 16 17.02 -8.66 -5.24
N SER A 17 17.81 -8.12 -6.19
CA SER A 17 19.26 -8.36 -6.29
C SER A 17 20.05 -7.85 -5.08
N TRP A 18 19.67 -6.67 -4.58
CA TRP A 18 20.26 -6.12 -3.37
C TRP A 18 20.05 -7.05 -2.17
N ALA A 19 18.85 -7.63 -2.06
CA ALA A 19 18.46 -8.47 -0.94
C ALA A 19 19.05 -9.88 -0.99
N THR A 20 19.18 -10.48 -2.18
CA THR A 20 19.80 -11.80 -2.36
C THR A 20 21.28 -11.79 -1.93
N THR A 21 22.02 -10.73 -2.28
CA THR A 21 23.43 -10.56 -1.89
C THR A 21 23.63 -10.29 -0.39
N ARG A 22 22.57 -9.90 0.33
CA ARG A 22 22.61 -9.50 1.76
C ARG A 22 21.74 -10.38 2.66
N ARG A 23 21.62 -11.67 2.33
CA ARG A 23 20.78 -12.65 3.05
C ARG A 23 21.02 -12.77 4.57
N ARG A 24 22.23 -12.43 5.03
CA ARG A 24 22.67 -12.50 6.44
C ARG A 24 22.54 -11.19 7.22
N LEU A 25 22.23 -10.07 6.56
CA LEU A 25 22.06 -8.78 7.24
C LEU A 25 20.94 -8.91 8.30
N ALA A 26 21.15 -8.41 9.51
CA ALA A 26 20.11 -8.38 10.54
C ALA A 26 18.86 -7.66 10.01
N ALA A 27 17.66 -8.19 10.28
CA ALA A 27 16.41 -7.71 9.68
C ALA A 27 16.16 -6.22 9.96
N GLU A 28 16.47 -5.78 11.18
CA GLU A 28 16.41 -4.37 11.63
C GLU A 28 17.25 -3.41 10.79
N ASN A 29 18.36 -3.87 10.21
CA ASN A 29 19.24 -3.05 9.39
C ASN A 29 18.84 -3.02 7.92
N VAL A 30 17.95 -3.92 7.49
CA VAL A 30 17.56 -4.05 6.08
C VAL A 30 16.84 -2.80 5.60
N LEU A 31 15.83 -2.34 6.34
CA LEU A 31 15.04 -1.18 5.94
C LEU A 31 15.93 0.06 5.79
N VAL A 32 16.81 0.31 6.77
CA VAL A 32 17.77 1.42 6.75
C VAL A 32 18.63 1.38 5.48
N MET A 33 19.17 0.21 5.15
CA MET A 33 20.06 0.06 4.00
C MET A 33 19.31 0.01 2.65
N LEU A 34 17.99 -0.21 2.65
CA LEU A 34 17.13 -0.17 1.47
C LEU A 34 16.70 1.25 1.09
N ARG A 35 16.69 2.21 2.04
CA ARG A 35 16.19 3.57 1.79
C ARG A 35 16.84 4.28 0.60
N PRO A 36 18.18 4.26 0.42
CA PRO A 36 18.79 4.96 -0.71
C PRO A 36 18.28 4.42 -2.05
N LEU A 37 18.07 3.11 -2.15
CA LEU A 37 17.51 2.49 -3.34
C LEU A 37 16.04 2.87 -3.55
N GLY A 38 15.24 2.91 -2.48
CA GLY A 38 13.86 3.39 -2.52
C GLY A 38 13.74 4.84 -2.98
N MET A 39 14.58 5.72 -2.44
CA MET A 39 14.65 7.13 -2.83
C MET A 39 15.03 7.31 -4.31
N ALA A 40 15.99 6.53 -4.81
CA ALA A 40 16.35 6.53 -6.22
C ALA A 40 15.16 6.10 -7.10
N CYS A 41 14.49 5.00 -6.75
CA CYS A 41 13.32 4.53 -7.49
C CYS A 41 12.18 5.56 -7.49
N GLU A 42 11.95 6.25 -6.37
CA GLU A 42 10.95 7.32 -6.30
C GLU A 42 11.31 8.52 -7.18
N ASN A 43 12.59 8.91 -7.21
CA ASN A 43 13.05 10.02 -8.03
C ASN A 43 12.92 9.70 -9.52
N ASP A 44 13.35 8.51 -9.94
CA ASP A 44 13.22 8.04 -11.32
C ASP A 44 11.74 8.00 -11.74
N MET A 45 10.86 7.54 -10.84
CA MET A 45 9.42 7.53 -11.08
C MET A 45 8.84 8.94 -11.23
N LEU A 46 9.27 9.86 -10.36
CA LEU A 46 8.80 11.24 -10.38
C LEU A 46 9.21 11.94 -11.68
N GLN A 47 10.42 11.67 -12.17
CA GLN A 47 10.90 12.16 -13.46
C GLN A 47 10.10 11.55 -14.63
N ALA A 48 9.92 10.23 -14.65
CA ALA A 48 9.17 9.54 -15.70
C ALA A 48 7.70 9.97 -15.79
N THR A 49 7.12 10.42 -14.68
CA THR A 49 5.71 10.80 -14.59
C THR A 49 5.48 12.31 -14.59
N ASN A 50 6.48 13.11 -14.98
CA ASN A 50 6.40 14.58 -15.01
C ASN A 50 5.94 15.20 -13.68
N GLY A 51 6.42 14.66 -12.56
CA GLY A 51 6.11 15.16 -11.22
C GLY A 51 4.89 14.54 -10.54
N VAL A 52 4.22 13.55 -11.16
CA VAL A 52 3.06 12.89 -10.56
C VAL A 52 3.49 11.90 -9.45
N ASN A 53 3.04 12.18 -8.23
CA ASN A 53 3.51 11.50 -7.03
C ASN A 53 2.51 10.43 -6.51
N THR A 54 2.07 9.52 -7.37
CA THR A 54 1.06 8.47 -7.06
C THR A 54 1.65 7.10 -6.77
N HIS A 55 2.94 6.90 -7.07
CA HIS A 55 3.56 5.57 -7.06
C HIS A 55 4.41 5.26 -5.81
N ARG A 56 4.55 6.20 -4.87
CA ARG A 56 5.42 6.02 -3.69
C ARG A 56 5.00 4.87 -2.80
N GLY A 57 3.71 4.77 -2.48
CA GLY A 57 3.18 3.66 -1.69
C GLY A 57 3.46 2.30 -2.34
N ALA A 58 3.31 2.24 -3.67
CA ALA A 58 3.63 1.05 -4.45
C ALA A 58 5.14 0.73 -4.42
N ILE A 59 6.02 1.73 -4.62
CA ILE A 59 7.47 1.53 -4.56
C ILE A 59 7.90 1.02 -3.18
N PHE A 60 7.35 1.56 -2.11
CA PHE A 60 7.61 1.10 -0.74
C PHE A 60 7.14 -0.34 -0.54
N ALA A 61 5.87 -0.63 -0.83
CA ALA A 61 5.30 -1.96 -0.61
C ALA A 61 6.02 -3.03 -1.45
N PHE A 62 6.21 -2.77 -2.75
CA PHE A 62 6.91 -3.71 -3.64
C PHE A 62 8.41 -3.79 -3.36
N GLY A 63 9.04 -2.71 -2.90
CA GLY A 63 10.44 -2.74 -2.48
C GLY A 63 10.66 -3.68 -1.28
N LEU A 64 9.76 -3.63 -0.29
CA LEU A 64 9.79 -4.53 0.87
C LEU A 64 9.48 -5.98 0.48
N LEU A 65 8.45 -6.20 -0.35
CA LEU A 65 8.11 -7.54 -0.86
C LEU A 65 9.28 -8.13 -1.65
N SER A 66 9.88 -7.35 -2.55
CA SER A 66 11.05 -7.77 -3.34
C SER A 66 12.24 -8.10 -2.44
N ALA A 67 12.49 -7.29 -1.41
CA ALA A 67 13.55 -7.56 -0.45
C ALA A 67 13.29 -8.81 0.40
N ALA A 68 12.05 -9.04 0.83
CA ALA A 68 11.65 -10.24 1.53
C ALA A 68 11.85 -11.49 0.66
N ILE A 69 11.34 -11.46 -0.57
CA ILE A 69 11.48 -12.54 -1.56
C ILE A 69 12.96 -12.84 -1.83
N GLY A 70 13.79 -11.81 -2.07
CA GLY A 70 15.21 -11.99 -2.37
C GLY A 70 15.97 -12.67 -1.24
N ARG A 71 15.63 -12.37 0.02
CA ARG A 71 16.24 -13.03 1.19
C ARG A 71 15.79 -14.47 1.35
N LEU A 72 14.51 -14.76 1.13
CA LEU A 72 13.98 -16.12 1.18
C LEU A 72 14.62 -17.00 0.10
N LEU A 73 14.67 -16.49 -1.15
CA LEU A 73 15.34 -17.16 -2.27
C LEU A 73 16.81 -17.49 -1.96
N ALA A 74 17.57 -16.51 -1.46
CA ALA A 74 19.00 -16.69 -1.18
C ALA A 74 19.27 -17.64 0.02
N ARG A 75 18.25 -17.99 0.79
CA ARG A 75 18.31 -18.96 1.88
C ARG A 75 17.75 -20.33 1.48
N GLY A 76 17.22 -20.47 0.27
CA GLY A 76 16.53 -21.68 -0.18
C GLY A 76 15.20 -21.91 0.56
N GLU A 77 14.57 -20.83 1.04
CA GLU A 77 13.28 -20.91 1.72
C GLU A 77 12.10 -20.83 0.73
N PRO A 78 10.98 -21.53 1.00
CA PRO A 78 9.78 -21.45 0.16
C PRO A 78 9.20 -20.04 0.04
N LEU A 79 8.69 -19.72 -1.15
CA LEU A 79 8.01 -18.46 -1.45
C LEU A 79 6.50 -18.58 -1.26
N GLU A 80 6.10 -18.72 0.00
CA GLU A 80 4.68 -18.76 0.39
C GLU A 80 4.21 -17.37 0.82
N GLN A 81 2.96 -17.03 0.54
CA GLN A 81 2.38 -15.72 0.89
C GLN A 81 2.63 -15.35 2.35
N ASN A 82 2.31 -16.25 3.29
CA ASN A 82 2.50 -15.99 4.73
C ASN A 82 3.98 -15.77 5.08
N ARG A 83 4.89 -16.58 4.50
CA ARG A 83 6.34 -16.42 4.74
C ARG A 83 6.88 -15.09 4.21
N ILE A 84 6.44 -14.66 3.03
CA ILE A 84 6.83 -13.38 2.45
C ILE A 84 6.35 -12.23 3.34
N CYS A 85 5.08 -12.24 3.73
CA CYS A 85 4.48 -11.23 4.60
C CYS A 85 5.12 -11.18 5.99
N ASP A 86 5.38 -12.33 6.60
CA ASP A 86 6.05 -12.41 7.89
C ASP A 86 7.50 -11.94 7.81
N GLN A 87 8.18 -12.20 6.68
CA GLN A 87 9.49 -11.64 6.43
C GLN A 87 9.43 -10.12 6.28
N VAL A 88 8.44 -9.54 5.58
CA VAL A 88 8.22 -8.09 5.53
C VAL A 88 8.01 -7.51 6.94
N ALA A 89 7.14 -8.11 7.75
CA ALA A 89 6.91 -7.69 9.13
C ALA A 89 8.22 -7.66 9.96
N ARG A 90 9.10 -8.65 9.76
CA ARG A 90 10.44 -8.68 10.40
C ARG A 90 11.35 -7.55 9.89
N LEU A 91 11.32 -7.23 8.60
CA LEU A 91 12.12 -6.14 8.02
C LEU A 91 11.64 -4.76 8.49
N SER A 92 10.34 -4.64 8.77
CA SER A 92 9.66 -3.39 9.14
C SER A 92 9.35 -3.28 10.63
N ARG A 93 9.96 -4.13 11.47
CA ARG A 93 9.71 -4.13 12.91
C ARG A 93 10.07 -2.78 13.54
N ASN A 94 9.19 -2.27 14.40
CA ASN A 94 9.27 -1.01 15.12
C ASN A 94 9.28 0.23 14.21
N ILE A 95 8.95 0.11 12.92
CA ILE A 95 8.96 1.24 11.99
C ILE A 95 7.96 2.33 12.42
N VAL A 96 6.78 1.96 12.94
CA VAL A 96 5.79 2.95 13.42
C VAL A 96 6.31 3.66 14.66
N ALA A 97 6.88 2.93 15.62
CA ALA A 97 7.46 3.52 16.83
C ALA A 97 8.61 4.48 16.49
N HIS A 98 9.53 4.05 15.62
CA HIS A 98 10.72 4.83 15.26
C HIS A 98 10.40 6.06 14.39
N GLU A 99 9.43 5.95 13.48
CA GLU A 99 9.18 7.01 12.48
C GLU A 99 7.98 7.89 12.75
N LEU A 100 6.96 7.41 13.48
CA LEU A 100 5.73 8.16 13.72
C LEU A 100 5.57 8.62 15.16
N SER A 101 6.20 7.93 16.13
CA SER A 101 6.08 8.24 17.56
C SER A 101 7.18 9.18 18.08
N ALA A 102 8.26 9.38 17.32
CA ALA A 102 9.38 10.20 17.76
C ALA A 102 8.98 11.69 17.82
N LYS A 103 9.10 12.31 19.00
CA LYS A 103 9.03 13.76 19.16
C LYS A 103 10.29 14.40 18.56
N LYS A 104 10.33 14.54 17.23
CA LYS A 104 11.38 15.31 16.56
C LYS A 104 11.15 16.79 16.83
N ALA A 105 12.23 17.54 17.07
CA ALA A 105 12.17 18.99 17.12
C ALA A 105 11.84 19.52 15.72
N GLY A 106 10.66 20.11 15.53
CA GLY A 106 10.24 20.66 14.25
C GLY A 106 8.74 20.49 13.96
N LYS A 107 8.34 20.91 12.76
CA LYS A 107 6.96 20.73 12.27
C LYS A 107 6.74 19.27 11.90
N LEU A 108 5.72 18.65 12.51
CA LEU A 108 5.32 17.29 12.20
C LEU A 108 4.93 17.15 10.72
N THR A 109 5.35 16.04 10.12
CA THR A 109 4.86 15.60 8.81
C THR A 109 3.38 15.22 8.90
N LYS A 110 2.66 15.21 7.77
CA LYS A 110 1.26 14.79 7.74
C LYS A 110 1.05 13.40 8.36
N SER A 111 1.95 12.45 8.06
CA SER A 111 1.88 11.09 8.60
C SER A 111 2.08 11.05 10.12
N GLU A 112 3.03 11.81 10.66
CA GLU A 112 3.23 11.92 12.12
C GLU A 112 2.03 12.58 12.79
N THR A 113 1.47 13.65 12.21
CA THR A 113 0.25 14.28 12.71
C THR A 113 -0.93 13.31 12.73
N HIS A 114 -1.17 12.58 11.64
CA HIS A 114 -2.26 11.60 11.58
C HIS A 114 -2.10 10.48 12.61
N PHE A 115 -0.87 10.01 12.82
CA PHE A 115 -0.60 9.00 13.83
C PHE A 115 -0.79 9.55 15.26
N GLN A 116 -0.25 10.73 15.57
CA GLN A 116 -0.35 11.31 16.92
C GLN A 116 -1.77 11.75 17.27
N CYS A 117 -2.54 12.27 16.32
CA CYS A 117 -3.91 12.73 16.57
C CYS A 117 -4.94 11.60 16.49
N TYR A 118 -4.76 10.62 15.61
CA TYR A 118 -5.81 9.64 15.25
C TYR A 118 -5.35 8.18 15.33
N GLY A 119 -4.10 7.89 15.66
CA GLY A 119 -3.56 6.53 15.71
C GLY A 119 -3.31 5.89 14.33
N LEU A 120 -3.45 6.67 13.24
CA LEU A 120 -3.38 6.12 11.87
C LEU A 120 -1.93 5.94 11.43
N SER A 121 -1.45 4.69 11.46
CA SER A 121 -0.09 4.32 11.06
C SER A 121 0.13 4.25 9.54
N GLY A 122 -0.95 4.18 8.76
CA GLY A 122 -0.91 4.05 7.30
C GLY A 122 -0.03 2.88 6.83
N ALA A 123 0.67 3.06 5.70
CA ALA A 123 1.47 1.99 5.11
C ALA A 123 2.65 1.50 5.97
N ARG A 124 3.12 2.29 6.94
CA ARG A 124 4.13 1.84 7.90
C ARG A 124 3.55 0.74 8.79
N GLY A 125 2.33 0.93 9.29
CA GLY A 125 1.62 -0.10 10.05
C GLY A 125 1.23 -1.31 9.21
N GLU A 126 0.85 -1.10 7.95
CA GLU A 126 0.65 -2.23 7.03
C GLU A 126 1.94 -3.04 6.87
N ALA A 127 3.07 -2.42 6.55
CA ALA A 127 4.34 -3.13 6.43
C ALA A 127 4.78 -3.82 7.73
N GLU A 128 4.67 -3.13 8.87
CA GLU A 128 5.01 -3.70 10.19
C GLU A 128 4.15 -4.91 10.54
N SER A 129 2.88 -4.91 10.15
CA SER A 129 1.96 -6.04 10.35
C SER A 129 2.08 -7.12 9.27
N GLY A 130 2.95 -6.95 8.27
CA GLY A 130 3.10 -7.87 7.14
C GLY A 130 1.92 -7.82 6.16
N PHE A 131 1.40 -6.63 5.90
CA PHE A 131 0.23 -6.34 5.05
C PHE A 131 -1.04 -7.06 5.52
N ARG A 132 -1.37 -6.93 6.81
CA ARG A 132 -2.52 -7.61 7.41
C ARG A 132 -3.82 -7.34 6.66
N THR A 133 -4.09 -6.09 6.29
CA THR A 133 -5.33 -5.72 5.59
C THR A 133 -5.41 -6.43 4.24
N VAL A 134 -4.29 -6.50 3.51
CA VAL A 134 -4.23 -7.25 2.25
C VAL A 134 -4.47 -8.74 2.46
N ARG A 135 -3.83 -9.36 3.46
CA ARG A 135 -3.93 -10.81 3.73
C ARG A 135 -5.32 -11.23 4.20
N THR A 136 -5.96 -10.41 5.03
CA THR A 136 -7.17 -10.81 5.76
C THR A 136 -8.46 -10.27 5.14
N GLN A 137 -8.38 -9.19 4.37
CA GLN A 137 -9.57 -8.56 3.77
C GLN A 137 -9.50 -8.59 2.24
N ALA A 138 -8.41 -8.10 1.64
CA ALA A 138 -8.36 -7.92 0.19
C ALA A 138 -8.21 -9.23 -0.60
N LEU A 139 -7.19 -10.03 -0.27
CA LEU A 139 -6.88 -11.26 -1.00
C LEU A 139 -7.98 -12.33 -0.96
N PRO A 140 -8.66 -12.57 0.18
CA PRO A 140 -9.79 -13.49 0.21
C PRO A 140 -10.90 -13.08 -0.75
N VAL A 141 -11.22 -11.79 -0.84
CA VAL A 141 -12.23 -11.28 -1.78
C VAL A 141 -11.77 -11.44 -3.21
N PHE A 142 -10.54 -11.04 -3.52
CA PHE A 142 -9.98 -11.20 -4.86
C PHE A 142 -10.05 -12.65 -5.34
N ASN A 143 -9.54 -13.58 -4.53
CA ASN A 143 -9.50 -15.00 -4.88
C ASN A 143 -10.90 -15.59 -5.03
N ARG A 144 -11.84 -15.23 -4.16
CA ARG A 144 -13.23 -15.66 -4.25
C ARG A 144 -13.86 -15.21 -5.57
N VAL A 145 -13.73 -13.92 -5.92
CA VAL A 145 -14.36 -13.38 -7.14
C VAL A 145 -13.72 -13.99 -8.40
N VAL A 146 -12.41 -14.18 -8.42
CA VAL A 146 -11.73 -14.89 -9.53
C VAL A 146 -12.27 -16.32 -9.66
N GLN A 147 -12.43 -17.04 -8.55
CA GLN A 147 -12.95 -18.42 -8.57
C GLN A 147 -14.41 -18.51 -9.00
N GLU A 148 -15.25 -17.55 -8.61
CA GLU A 148 -16.69 -17.56 -8.87
C GLU A 148 -17.05 -17.03 -10.26
N HIS A 149 -16.26 -16.08 -10.79
CA HIS A 149 -16.62 -15.33 -12.01
C HIS A 149 -15.61 -15.45 -13.16
N ASP A 150 -14.42 -16.00 -12.91
CA ASP A 150 -13.29 -16.05 -13.87
C ASP A 150 -12.94 -14.66 -14.47
N ASP A 151 -13.21 -13.60 -13.71
CA ASP A 151 -12.99 -12.22 -14.14
C ASP A 151 -12.07 -11.48 -13.15
N THR A 152 -10.82 -11.29 -13.59
CA THR A 152 -9.80 -10.59 -12.80
C THR A 152 -10.11 -9.09 -12.65
N HIS A 153 -10.68 -8.45 -13.67
CA HIS A 153 -11.00 -7.03 -13.60
C HIS A 153 -12.12 -6.78 -12.58
N LEU A 154 -13.16 -7.61 -12.62
CA LEU A 154 -14.24 -7.60 -11.64
C LEU A 154 -13.73 -7.87 -10.22
N ALA A 155 -12.81 -8.83 -10.07
CA ALA A 155 -12.17 -9.13 -8.78
C ALA A 155 -11.37 -7.94 -8.23
N LEU A 156 -10.64 -7.22 -9.08
CA LEU A 156 -9.89 -6.02 -8.68
C LEU A 156 -10.83 -4.90 -8.21
N LEU A 157 -11.91 -4.65 -8.94
CA LEU A 157 -12.90 -3.62 -8.57
C LEU A 157 -13.60 -3.97 -7.25
N GLN A 158 -14.06 -5.20 -7.09
CA GLN A 158 -14.70 -5.65 -5.85
C GLN A 158 -13.72 -5.57 -4.67
N THR A 159 -12.46 -5.93 -4.89
CA THR A 159 -11.40 -5.84 -3.86
C THR A 159 -11.09 -4.40 -3.49
N LEU A 160 -11.02 -3.48 -4.47
CA LEU A 160 -10.82 -2.06 -4.23
C LEU A 160 -11.97 -1.50 -3.40
N LEU A 161 -13.20 -1.83 -3.74
CA LEU A 161 -14.38 -1.42 -2.99
C LEU A 161 -14.34 -1.93 -1.54
N HIS A 162 -13.91 -3.17 -1.33
CA HIS A 162 -13.66 -3.69 0.02
C HIS A 162 -12.58 -2.88 0.75
N LEU A 163 -11.44 -2.61 0.13
CA LEU A 163 -10.39 -1.81 0.75
C LEU A 163 -10.89 -0.41 1.13
N MET A 164 -11.67 0.27 0.29
CA MET A 164 -12.24 1.58 0.61
C MET A 164 -13.20 1.55 1.80
N ALA A 165 -13.91 0.44 2.01
CA ALA A 165 -14.88 0.30 3.09
C ALA A 165 -14.26 0.16 4.49
N TRP A 166 -13.03 -0.37 4.61
CA TRP A 166 -12.44 -0.71 5.91
C TRP A 166 -10.99 -0.28 6.12
N ASN A 167 -10.28 0.17 5.09
CA ASN A 167 -8.92 0.66 5.26
C ASN A 167 -8.93 2.09 5.81
N ASP A 168 -8.12 2.35 6.83
CA ASP A 168 -7.92 3.69 7.36
C ASP A 168 -6.94 4.49 6.48
N ASP A 169 -7.40 4.89 5.31
CA ASP A 169 -6.57 5.55 4.32
C ASP A 169 -6.17 6.98 4.73
N THR A 170 -4.89 7.13 5.06
CA THR A 170 -4.29 8.42 5.44
C THR A 170 -4.27 9.44 4.29
N ASN A 171 -4.46 9.04 3.03
CA ASN A 171 -4.67 9.97 1.92
C ASN A 171 -6.02 10.67 1.98
N LEU A 172 -7.08 9.94 2.33
CA LEU A 172 -8.40 10.53 2.55
C LEU A 172 -8.36 11.53 3.70
N VAL A 173 -7.73 11.15 4.82
CA VAL A 173 -7.53 12.07 5.95
C VAL A 173 -6.72 13.31 5.56
N SER A 174 -5.72 13.15 4.67
CA SER A 174 -4.91 14.27 4.19
C SER A 174 -5.68 15.28 3.33
N ARG A 175 -6.79 14.86 2.70
CA ARG A 175 -7.56 15.68 1.74
C ARG A 175 -8.88 16.18 2.33
N GLY A 176 -9.58 15.35 3.07
CA GLY A 176 -10.91 15.65 3.65
C GLY A 176 -11.02 15.40 5.15
N GLY A 177 -9.92 15.16 5.86
CA GLY A 177 -9.95 14.84 7.29
C GLY A 177 -10.64 13.51 7.58
N LEU A 178 -10.96 13.27 8.86
CA LEU A 178 -11.69 12.07 9.28
C LEU A 178 -13.09 12.01 8.65
N GLU A 179 -13.73 13.16 8.44
CA GLU A 179 -15.03 13.23 7.76
C GLU A 179 -14.94 12.66 6.33
N GLY A 180 -13.92 13.06 5.57
CA GLY A 180 -13.66 12.53 4.23
C GLY A 180 -13.40 11.01 4.24
N LEU A 181 -12.59 10.52 5.19
CA LEU A 181 -12.36 9.08 5.36
C LEU A 181 -13.67 8.33 5.62
N TYR A 182 -14.45 8.78 6.61
CA TYR A 182 -15.70 8.13 6.98
C TYR A 182 -16.76 8.22 5.89
N TYR A 183 -16.80 9.32 5.13
CA TYR A 183 -17.66 9.43 3.97
C TYR A 183 -17.38 8.30 2.97
N VAL A 184 -16.12 8.12 2.56
CA VAL A 184 -15.74 7.07 1.61
C VAL A 184 -16.05 5.68 2.16
N GLN A 185 -15.69 5.41 3.42
CA GLN A 185 -15.98 4.13 4.05
C GLN A 185 -17.49 3.84 4.05
N GLN A 186 -18.33 4.81 4.40
CA GLN A 186 -19.78 4.65 4.41
C GLN A 186 -20.35 4.41 3.00
N GLN A 187 -19.92 5.16 1.99
CA GLN A 187 -20.40 4.94 0.61
C GLN A 187 -19.97 3.57 0.08
N ALA A 188 -18.71 3.18 0.33
CA ALA A 188 -18.20 1.88 -0.06
C ALA A 188 -18.95 0.73 0.64
N GLN A 189 -19.20 0.84 1.94
CA GLN A 189 -19.99 -0.14 2.70
C GLN A 189 -21.42 -0.23 2.18
N LYS A 190 -22.07 0.91 1.90
CA LYS A 190 -23.41 0.94 1.31
C LYS A 190 -23.46 0.18 -0.02
N LEU A 191 -22.50 0.42 -0.90
CA LEU A 191 -22.42 -0.27 -2.18
C LEU A 191 -22.16 -1.77 -2.00
N LEU A 192 -21.31 -2.15 -1.05
CA LEU A 192 -21.06 -3.56 -0.72
C LEU A 192 -22.30 -4.28 -0.16
N TRP A 193 -23.11 -3.61 0.68
CA TRP A 193 -24.37 -4.17 1.17
C TRP A 193 -25.40 -4.40 0.06
N GLN A 194 -25.27 -3.69 -1.08
CA GLN A 194 -26.09 -3.89 -2.27
C GLN A 194 -25.54 -5.01 -3.19
N GLY A 195 -24.39 -5.61 -2.85
CA GLY A 195 -23.72 -6.64 -3.65
C GLY A 195 -22.43 -6.17 -4.33
N GLY A 196 -22.08 -4.89 -4.19
CA GLY A 196 -20.87 -4.30 -4.77
C GLY A 196 -20.93 -4.26 -6.29
N VAL A 197 -19.79 -4.51 -6.95
CA VAL A 197 -19.72 -4.53 -8.42
C VAL A 197 -20.23 -5.84 -9.03
N LEU A 198 -20.63 -6.81 -8.20
CA LEU A 198 -21.05 -8.15 -8.66
C LEU A 198 -22.53 -8.23 -9.07
N VAL A 199 -23.31 -7.18 -8.80
CA VAL A 199 -24.73 -7.10 -9.16
C VAL A 199 -24.93 -6.23 -10.40
N GLU A 200 -26.08 -6.41 -11.05
CA GLU A 200 -26.50 -5.53 -12.16
C GLU A 200 -26.54 -4.07 -11.71
N GLY A 201 -25.91 -3.17 -12.47
CA GLY A 201 -25.76 -1.76 -12.11
C GLY A 201 -24.61 -1.46 -11.12
N GLY A 202 -23.90 -2.46 -10.62
CA GLY A 202 -22.86 -2.29 -9.59
C GLY A 202 -21.63 -1.52 -10.09
N ILE A 203 -21.26 -1.69 -11.37
CA ILE A 203 -20.14 -0.98 -11.99
C ILE A 203 -20.50 0.50 -12.17
N GLU A 204 -21.71 0.80 -12.61
CA GLU A 204 -22.23 2.15 -12.80
C GLU A 204 -22.35 2.88 -11.45
N ALA A 205 -22.75 2.17 -10.39
CA ALA A 205 -22.76 2.71 -9.04
C ALA A 205 -21.35 2.99 -8.49
N MET A 206 -20.37 2.13 -8.80
CA MET A 206 -18.96 2.37 -8.48
C MET A 206 -18.39 3.58 -9.24
N GLN A 207 -18.77 3.76 -10.51
CA GLN A 207 -18.39 4.95 -11.30
C GLN A 207 -19.03 6.22 -10.73
N SER A 208 -20.30 6.16 -10.35
CA SER A 208 -20.98 7.28 -9.71
C SER A 208 -20.30 7.68 -8.39
N LEU A 209 -19.85 6.69 -7.62
CA LEU A 209 -19.03 6.94 -6.43
C LEU A 209 -17.71 7.63 -6.81
N ASP A 210 -16.99 7.16 -7.82
CA ASP A 210 -15.74 7.79 -8.27
C ASP A 210 -15.94 9.28 -8.65
N ASP A 211 -17.00 9.58 -9.41
CA ASP A 211 -17.37 10.94 -9.77
C ASP A 211 -17.64 11.82 -8.52
N GLU A 212 -18.35 11.29 -7.52
CA GLU A 212 -18.57 11.98 -6.25
C GLU A 212 -17.26 12.24 -5.48
N LEU A 213 -16.33 11.28 -5.48
CA LEU A 213 -15.03 11.44 -4.82
C LEU A 213 -14.19 12.52 -5.52
N ILE A 214 -14.20 12.54 -6.85
CA ILE A 214 -13.54 13.58 -7.65
C ILE A 214 -14.11 14.97 -7.30
N LEU A 215 -15.43 15.11 -7.29
CA LEU A 215 -16.11 16.37 -6.95
C LEU A 215 -15.77 16.86 -5.54
N ARG A 216 -15.62 15.93 -4.59
CA ARG A 216 -15.24 16.22 -3.20
C ARG A 216 -13.73 16.36 -3.00
N ASN A 217 -12.93 16.23 -4.06
CA ASN A 217 -11.47 16.20 -4.00
C ASN A 217 -10.93 15.12 -3.05
N LEU A 218 -11.68 14.03 -2.88
CA LEU A 218 -11.30 12.85 -2.13
C LEU A 218 -10.65 11.85 -3.08
N SER A 219 -9.51 11.29 -2.68
CA SER A 219 -8.81 10.31 -3.50
C SER A 219 -8.33 9.21 -2.56
N PRO A 220 -9.00 8.05 -2.59
CA PRO A 220 -8.47 6.84 -1.97
C PRO A 220 -7.16 6.52 -2.68
N GLY A 221 -6.07 6.51 -1.94
CA GLY A 221 -4.74 6.33 -2.50
C GLY A 221 -4.06 5.10 -1.92
N VAL A 222 -3.15 4.52 -2.70
CA VAL A 222 -2.11 3.66 -2.16
C VAL A 222 -1.15 4.53 -1.33
N ALA A 223 -1.33 4.51 -0.01
CA ALA A 223 -0.60 5.21 1.05
C ALA A 223 0.61 6.08 0.63
N ARG A 224 0.57 7.38 0.95
CA ARG A 224 1.70 8.30 0.75
C ARG A 224 2.77 8.09 1.81
N ILE A 225 3.99 7.78 1.40
CA ILE A 225 5.14 7.59 2.31
C ILE A 225 6.29 8.48 1.85
N TYR A 226 7.08 8.93 2.83
CA TYR A 226 8.37 9.57 2.61
C TYR A 226 9.43 8.58 3.09
N TRP A 227 10.42 8.23 2.24
CA TRP A 227 11.63 7.51 2.68
C TRP A 227 12.52 8.33 3.62
N GLN A 228 12.16 9.60 3.84
CA GLN A 228 12.85 10.60 4.65
C GLN A 228 12.45 10.49 6.12
#